data_AF-A0A2T6NNC6-F1
#
_entry.id   AF-A0A2T6NNC6-F1
#
_cell.length_a   1.000
_cell.length_b   1.000
_cell.length_c   1.000
_cell.angle_alpha   90.00
_cell.angle_beta   90.00
_cell.angle_gamma   90.00
#
_symmetry.space_group_name_H-M   'P 1'
#
loop_
_entity.id
_entity.type
_entity.pdbx_description
1 polymer ?
#
loop_
_entity_poly.entity_id
_entity_poly.type
_entity_poly.pdbx_seq_one_letter_code
_entity_poly.pdbx_strand_id
1 'polypeptide(L)'
;MNDQNDYLQAFNGSFTSTLRWHQLDALWQTLKQDADAGWYIYAIGEPPPTSSADAGMVLKFIDGIDQLLRDEHDEDYCGIVYADNLAQPGFIKIYDPNNLGVSCGYSDNPPLPGWVLSKLAPVDLPAVVAPKNRKRWWQALWRKP
;
A
#
# COMPACT_ATOMS: atom_id res chain seq x y z
N MET A 1 18.29 -9.04 15.26
CA MET A 1 17.98 -7.84 14.45
C MET A 1 16.70 -7.27 15.01
N ASN A 2 16.56 -5.95 15.09
CA ASN A 2 15.39 -5.32 15.70
C ASN A 2 14.33 -5.20 14.58
N ASP A 3 13.19 -5.88 14.67
CA ASP A 3 12.17 -5.93 13.59
C ASP A 3 11.78 -4.53 13.09
N GLN A 4 11.80 -3.54 13.99
CA GLN A 4 11.60 -2.13 13.65
C GLN A 4 12.64 -1.58 12.68
N ASN A 5 13.91 -1.95 12.86
CA ASN A 5 14.99 -1.53 11.96
C ASN A 5 14.84 -2.18 10.58
N ASP A 6 14.46 -3.46 10.54
CA ASP A 6 14.31 -4.22 9.29
C ASP A 6 13.15 -3.67 8.46
N TYR A 7 12.01 -3.34 9.09
CA TYR A 7 10.90 -2.69 8.41
C TYR A 7 11.28 -1.31 7.87
N LEU A 8 11.93 -0.46 8.68
CA LEU A 8 12.32 0.89 8.24
C LEU A 8 13.39 0.85 7.15
N GLN A 9 14.30 -0.12 7.18
CA GLN A 9 15.28 -0.34 6.12
C GLN A 9 14.59 -0.74 4.81
N ALA A 10 13.65 -1.70 4.85
CA ALA A 10 12.87 -2.10 3.67
C ALA A 10 12.00 -0.94 3.15
N PHE A 11 11.38 -0.19 4.06
CA PHE A 11 10.58 0.98 3.72
C PHE A 11 11.42 2.06 3.03
N ASN A 12 12.68 2.28 3.42
CA ASN A 12 13.58 3.25 2.78
C ASN A 12 14.37 2.67 1.59
N GLY A 13 14.07 1.43 1.18
CA GLY A 13 14.72 0.77 0.05
C GLY A 13 14.28 1.29 -1.32
N SER A 14 14.80 0.64 -2.36
CA SER A 14 14.43 0.92 -3.75
C SER A 14 13.11 0.26 -4.13
N PHE A 15 12.28 0.97 -4.88
CA PHE A 15 11.01 0.44 -5.37
C PHE A 15 10.85 0.72 -6.87
N THR A 16 10.13 -0.17 -7.55
CA THR A 16 9.75 -0.07 -8.95
C THR A 16 8.26 0.27 -9.05
N SER A 17 7.92 1.31 -9.81
CA SER A 17 6.54 1.71 -10.04
C SER A 17 5.84 0.78 -11.04
N THR A 18 4.56 0.46 -10.79
CA THR A 18 3.64 -0.01 -11.83
C THR A 18 3.15 1.21 -12.62
N LEU A 19 3.95 1.68 -13.57
CA LEU A 19 3.66 2.89 -14.33
C LEU A 19 2.34 2.76 -15.11
N ARG A 20 2.08 1.61 -15.74
CA ARG A 20 0.88 1.37 -16.53
C ARG A 20 -0.12 0.48 -15.78
N TRP A 21 -1.41 0.66 -16.07
CA TRP A 21 -2.49 -0.14 -15.48
C TRP A 21 -2.29 -1.66 -15.66
N HIS A 22 -1.83 -2.12 -16.83
CA HIS A 22 -1.57 -3.54 -17.05
C HIS A 22 -0.42 -4.10 -16.19
N GLN A 23 0.51 -3.25 -15.73
CA GLN A 23 1.56 -3.67 -14.78
C GLN A 23 0.99 -3.79 -13.37
N LEU A 24 0.04 -2.93 -13.01
CA LEU A 24 -0.73 -3.06 -11.78
C LEU A 24 -1.55 -4.36 -11.79
N ASP A 25 -2.22 -4.67 -12.90
CA ASP A 25 -2.96 -5.93 -13.07
C ASP A 25 -2.06 -7.13 -12.83
N ALA A 26 -0.86 -7.14 -13.43
CA ALA A 26 0.12 -8.21 -13.26
C ALA A 26 0.59 -8.34 -11.80
N LEU A 27 0.89 -7.22 -11.14
CA LEU A 27 1.26 -7.20 -9.73
C LEU A 27 0.14 -7.79 -8.86
N TRP A 28 -1.10 -7.38 -9.08
CA TRP A 28 -2.26 -7.91 -8.36
C TRP A 28 -2.46 -9.40 -8.58
N GLN A 29 -2.27 -9.91 -9.81
CA GLN A 29 -2.33 -11.36 -10.03
C GLN A 29 -1.27 -12.11 -9.22
N THR A 30 -0.03 -11.61 -9.18
CA THR A 30 1.04 -12.18 -8.35
C THR A 30 0.63 -12.20 -6.87
N LEU A 31 0.09 -11.11 -6.34
CA LEU A 31 -0.33 -11.04 -4.94
C LEU A 31 -1.51 -11.96 -4.62
N LYS A 32 -2.48 -12.06 -5.54
CA LYS A 32 -3.64 -12.95 -5.37
C LYS A 32 -3.20 -14.42 -5.31
N GLN A 33 -2.18 -14.79 -6.06
CA GLN A 33 -1.59 -16.14 -6.01
C GLN A 33 -0.80 -16.39 -4.73
N ASP A 34 -0.26 -15.33 -4.11
CA ASP A 34 0.55 -15.36 -2.90
C ASP A 34 -0.20 -14.82 -1.67
N ALA A 35 -1.54 -14.90 -1.66
CA ALA A 35 -2.38 -14.19 -0.70
C ALA A 35 -2.20 -14.67 0.75
N ASP A 36 -1.83 -15.94 0.96
CA ASP A 36 -1.60 -16.54 2.29
C ASP A 36 -0.15 -16.41 2.78
N ALA A 37 0.70 -15.61 2.11
CA ALA A 37 2.14 -15.53 2.41
C ALA A 37 2.51 -14.62 3.60
N GLY A 38 1.59 -14.41 4.55
CA GLY A 38 1.85 -13.63 5.76
C GLY A 38 1.90 -12.12 5.56
N TRP A 39 1.02 -11.58 4.71
CA TRP A 39 0.96 -10.15 4.43
C TRP A 39 0.37 -9.34 5.59
N TYR A 40 1.02 -8.26 5.98
CA TYR A 40 0.44 -7.19 6.78
C TYR A 40 -0.14 -6.13 5.85
N ILE A 41 -1.37 -5.68 6.12
CA ILE A 41 -2.04 -4.62 5.37
C ILE A 41 -2.17 -3.42 6.30
N TYR A 42 -1.45 -2.34 5.97
CA TYR A 42 -1.32 -1.18 6.84
C TYR A 42 -1.83 0.08 6.14
N ALA A 43 -2.82 0.74 6.74
CA ALA A 43 -3.23 2.09 6.37
C ALA A 43 -2.46 3.11 7.22
N ILE A 44 -1.68 3.97 6.57
CA ILE A 44 -0.84 4.95 7.27
C ILE A 44 -1.71 5.96 8.01
N GLY A 45 -1.39 6.20 9.29
CA GLY A 45 -2.18 7.03 10.20
C GLY A 45 -3.24 6.28 11.01
N GLU A 46 -3.42 4.98 10.77
CA GLU A 46 -4.06 4.05 11.71
C GLU A 46 -2.98 3.34 12.56
N PRO A 47 -3.32 2.67 13.67
CA PRO A 47 -2.36 1.82 14.38
C PRO A 47 -1.87 0.65 13.49
N PRO A 48 -0.57 0.31 13.51
CA PRO A 48 -0.05 -0.81 12.72
C PRO A 48 -0.69 -2.14 13.17
N PRO A 49 -1.05 -3.04 12.24
CA PRO A 49 -1.58 -4.35 12.58
C PRO A 49 -0.56 -5.19 13.35
N THR A 50 -1.02 -5.94 14.35
CA THR A 50 -0.19 -6.82 15.19
C THR A 50 -0.11 -8.26 14.67
N SER A 51 -0.87 -8.60 13.63
CA SER A 51 -0.87 -9.91 12.98
C SER A 51 -1.01 -9.76 11.46
N SER A 52 -0.51 -10.73 10.71
CA SER A 52 -0.74 -10.80 9.28
C SER A 52 -2.22 -11.05 8.97
N ALA A 53 -2.65 -10.57 7.80
CA ALA A 53 -3.92 -10.86 7.17
C ALA A 53 -3.96 -12.32 6.68
N ASP A 54 -5.15 -12.91 6.65
CA ASP A 54 -5.42 -14.15 5.91
C ASP A 54 -5.61 -13.87 4.41
N ALA A 55 -5.59 -14.90 3.55
CA ALA A 55 -5.83 -14.70 2.11
C ALA A 55 -7.13 -13.95 1.82
N GLY A 56 -8.21 -14.22 2.55
CA GLY A 56 -9.49 -13.56 2.33
C GLY A 56 -9.40 -12.04 2.52
N MET A 57 -8.69 -11.60 3.55
CA MET A 57 -8.41 -10.19 3.80
C MET A 57 -7.52 -9.58 2.73
N VAL A 58 -6.48 -10.29 2.29
CA VAL A 58 -5.59 -9.83 1.20
C VAL A 58 -6.37 -9.66 -0.11
N LEU A 59 -7.15 -10.66 -0.51
CA LEU A 59 -7.99 -10.61 -1.71
C LEU A 59 -9.00 -9.46 -1.63
N LYS A 60 -9.69 -9.32 -0.50
CA LYS A 60 -10.66 -8.22 -0.27
C LYS A 60 -9.99 -6.85 -0.37
N PHE A 61 -8.80 -6.70 0.20
CA PHE A 61 -8.06 -5.45 0.11
C PHE A 61 -7.65 -5.14 -1.34
N ILE A 62 -7.11 -6.12 -2.07
CA ILE A 62 -6.69 -5.94 -3.47
C ILE A 62 -7.87 -5.49 -4.32
N ASP A 63 -9.03 -6.15 -4.21
CA ASP A 63 -10.21 -5.77 -4.99
C ASP A 63 -10.71 -4.37 -4.62
N GLY A 64 -10.73 -4.04 -3.32
CA GLY A 64 -11.16 -2.73 -2.85
C GLY A 64 -10.22 -1.61 -3.28
N ILE A 65 -8.90 -1.80 -3.15
CA ILE A 65 -7.92 -0.77 -3.49
C ILE A 65 -7.78 -0.60 -5.00
N ASP A 66 -7.85 -1.68 -5.79
CA ASP A 66 -7.87 -1.59 -7.25
C ASP A 66 -9.04 -0.73 -7.74
N GLN A 67 -10.24 -0.97 -7.20
CA GLN A 67 -11.41 -0.15 -7.51
C GLN A 67 -11.20 1.32 -7.11
N LEU A 68 -10.74 1.59 -5.88
CA LEU A 68 -10.48 2.95 -5.41
C LEU A 68 -9.49 3.69 -6.34
N LEU A 69 -8.40 3.04 -6.72
CA LEU A 69 -7.38 3.65 -7.58
C LEU A 69 -7.94 3.95 -8.97
N ARG A 70 -8.74 3.05 -9.56
CA ARG A 70 -9.34 3.27 -10.89
C ARG A 70 -10.43 4.34 -10.89
N ASP A 71 -11.21 4.42 -9.82
CA ASP A 71 -12.30 5.38 -9.70
C ASP A 71 -11.78 6.80 -9.41
N GLU A 72 -10.63 6.92 -8.73
CA GLU A 72 -10.15 8.20 -8.20
C GLU A 72 -8.81 8.68 -8.81
N HIS A 73 -8.15 7.90 -9.66
CA HIS A 73 -6.96 8.34 -10.40
C HIS A 73 -7.32 8.71 -11.84
N ASP A 74 -7.54 10.00 -12.10
CA ASP A 74 -7.97 10.55 -13.39
C ASP A 74 -6.86 10.60 -14.46
N GLU A 75 -5.82 9.75 -14.33
CA GLU A 75 -4.69 9.67 -15.25
C GLU A 75 -4.79 8.41 -16.14
N ASP A 76 -4.23 8.47 -17.34
CA ASP A 76 -4.19 7.32 -18.27
C ASP A 76 -3.16 6.25 -17.87
N TYR A 77 -2.45 6.47 -16.77
CA TYR A 77 -1.41 5.62 -16.21
C TYR A 77 -1.65 5.40 -14.71
N CYS A 78 -1.00 4.39 -14.11
CA CYS A 78 -1.12 4.12 -12.67
C CYS A 78 -0.08 4.94 -11.90
N GLY A 79 1.22 4.63 -12.01
CA GLY A 79 2.30 5.49 -11.47
C GLY A 79 2.34 5.71 -9.96
N ILE A 80 1.38 5.19 -9.20
CA ILE A 80 1.17 5.44 -7.76
C ILE A 80 1.28 4.19 -6.89
N VAL A 81 1.50 3.03 -7.50
CA VAL A 81 1.78 1.77 -6.80
C VAL A 81 3.21 1.34 -7.10
N TYR A 82 3.92 0.95 -6.06
CA TYR A 82 5.34 0.66 -6.08
C TYR A 82 5.61 -0.63 -5.32
N ALA A 83 6.44 -1.52 -5.87
CA ALA A 83 6.89 -2.72 -5.18
C ALA A 83 8.43 -2.79 -5.15
N ASP A 84 8.99 -3.40 -4.12
CA ASP A 84 10.41 -3.73 -4.05
C ASP A 84 10.84 -4.64 -5.22
N ASN A 85 9.97 -5.58 -5.59
CA ASN A 85 10.11 -6.43 -6.77
C ASN A 85 8.73 -6.76 -7.36
N LEU A 86 8.48 -6.43 -8.63
CA LEU A 86 7.18 -6.66 -9.27
C LEU A 86 6.84 -8.14 -9.51
N ALA A 87 7.86 -9.01 -9.63
CA ALA A 87 7.68 -10.43 -9.88
C ALA A 87 7.58 -11.26 -8.59
N GLN A 88 8.23 -10.80 -7.52
CA GLN A 88 8.23 -11.46 -6.21
C GLN A 88 8.16 -10.40 -5.10
N PRO A 89 7.02 -9.74 -4.93
CA PRO A 89 6.90 -8.63 -3.99
C PRO A 89 7.03 -9.11 -2.55
N GLY A 90 7.80 -8.38 -1.76
CA GLY A 90 7.84 -8.48 -0.30
C GLY A 90 7.35 -7.21 0.39
N PHE A 91 7.35 -6.08 -0.34
CA PHE A 91 6.95 -4.77 0.16
C PHE A 91 6.31 -3.94 -0.96
N ILE A 92 5.14 -3.38 -0.68
CA ILE A 92 4.37 -2.59 -1.64
C ILE A 92 3.90 -1.31 -0.98
N LYS A 93 4.05 -0.20 -1.69
CA LYS A 93 3.58 1.13 -1.29
C LYS A 93 2.53 1.59 -2.29
N ILE A 94 1.42 2.10 -1.76
CA ILE A 94 0.29 2.60 -2.55
C ILE A 94 0.05 4.04 -2.12
N TYR A 95 0.22 4.96 -3.06
CA TYR A 95 0.00 6.39 -2.85
C TYR A 95 -1.45 6.75 -3.15
N ASP A 96 -1.98 7.66 -2.33
CA ASP A 96 -3.36 8.15 -2.50
C ASP A 96 -3.43 9.09 -3.73
N PRO A 97 -4.28 8.81 -4.73
CA PRO A 97 -4.47 9.68 -5.90
C PRO A 97 -4.78 11.14 -5.54
N ASN A 98 -5.48 11.37 -4.43
CA ASN A 98 -5.87 12.70 -3.97
C ASN A 98 -4.78 13.44 -3.19
N ASN A 99 -3.60 12.83 -3.00
CA ASN A 99 -2.48 13.42 -2.27
C ASN A 99 -1.20 13.57 -3.13
N LEU A 100 -1.30 13.44 -4.45
CA LEU A 100 -0.15 13.52 -5.37
C LEU A 100 0.33 14.96 -5.62
N GLY A 101 -0.54 15.96 -5.44
CA GLY A 101 -0.28 17.37 -5.74
C GLY A 101 0.74 18.08 -4.85
N VAL A 102 1.27 17.41 -3.81
CA VAL A 102 2.36 17.91 -2.95
C VAL A 102 3.76 17.50 -3.44
N SER A 103 3.87 16.76 -4.55
CA SER A 103 5.11 16.08 -4.96
C SER A 103 5.86 16.68 -6.17
N CYS A 104 5.62 17.94 -6.55
CA CYS A 104 6.40 18.62 -7.60
C CYS A 104 7.68 19.32 -7.10
N GLY A 105 8.22 18.91 -5.95
CA GLY A 105 9.48 19.42 -5.42
C GLY A 105 10.32 18.29 -4.84
N TYR A 106 11.59 18.26 -5.21
CA TYR A 106 12.61 17.48 -4.51
C TYR A 106 12.60 17.89 -3.03
N SER A 107 11.93 17.10 -2.18
CA SER A 107 11.83 17.34 -0.75
C SER A 107 12.64 16.29 0.00
N ASP A 108 13.36 16.70 1.04
CA ASP A 108 14.07 15.80 1.97
C ASP A 108 13.14 14.83 2.73
N ASN A 109 11.81 15.02 2.64
CA ASN A 109 10.81 14.23 3.33
C ASN A 109 9.68 13.84 2.34
N PRO A 110 9.86 12.77 1.54
CA PRO A 110 8.88 12.37 0.54
C PRO A 110 7.53 12.08 1.21
N PRO A 111 6.39 12.28 0.50
CA PRO A 111 5.09 11.96 1.06
C PRO A 111 5.06 10.48 1.48
N LEU A 112 4.41 10.21 2.61
CA LEU A 112 4.13 8.84 3.00
C LEU A 112 3.08 8.23 2.04
N PRO A 113 3.14 6.92 1.76
CA PRO A 113 2.07 6.24 1.06
C PRO A 113 0.77 6.30 1.89
N GLY A 114 -0.37 6.12 1.24
CA GLY A 114 -1.64 5.94 1.95
C GLY A 114 -1.73 4.55 2.57
N TRP A 115 -1.20 3.55 1.88
CA TRP A 115 -1.24 2.15 2.30
C TRP A 115 0.06 1.41 1.99
N VAL A 116 0.32 0.37 2.78
CA VAL A 116 1.44 -0.55 2.61
C VAL A 116 0.92 -1.99 2.71
N LEU A 117 1.37 -2.85 1.79
CA LEU A 117 1.44 -4.29 2.07
C LEU A 117 2.89 -4.68 2.32
N SER A 118 3.15 -5.47 3.35
CA SER A 118 4.49 -5.96 3.64
C SER A 118 4.46 -7.36 4.23
N LYS A 119 5.47 -8.18 3.95
CA LYS A 119 5.72 -9.44 4.68
C LYS A 119 6.44 -9.22 6.02
N LEU A 120 6.90 -7.99 6.27
CA LEU A 120 7.47 -7.57 7.55
C LEU A 120 6.39 -6.94 8.42
N ALA A 121 6.46 -7.19 9.73
CA ALA A 121 5.58 -6.54 10.69
C ALA A 121 5.77 -5.01 10.62
N PRO A 122 4.71 -4.24 10.37
CA PRO A 122 4.82 -2.79 10.24
C PRO A 122 5.08 -2.14 11.59
N VAL A 123 5.83 -1.04 11.56
CA VAL A 123 5.96 -0.13 12.69
C VAL A 123 5.20 1.15 12.43
N ASP A 124 4.81 1.81 13.52
CA ASP A 124 4.11 3.08 13.42
C ASP A 124 5.01 4.11 12.74
N LEU A 125 4.48 4.72 11.68
CA LEU A 125 5.18 5.76 10.93
C LEU A 125 4.60 7.12 11.36
N PRO A 126 5.45 8.14 11.58
CA PRO A 126 4.98 9.47 11.98
C PRO A 126 4.19 10.11 10.85
N ALA A 127 2.87 9.89 10.86
CA ALA A 127 1.96 10.30 9.81
C ALA A 127 1.07 11.46 10.26
N VAL A 128 0.65 12.27 9.29
CA VAL A 128 -0.47 13.21 9.49
C VAL A 128 -1.76 12.39 9.52
N VAL A 129 -2.74 12.85 10.30
CA VAL A 129 -4.08 12.22 10.39
C VAL A 129 -4.64 12.00 8.99
N ALA A 130 -4.99 10.74 8.68
CA ALA A 130 -5.55 10.38 7.38
C ALA A 130 -6.85 11.17 7.08
N PRO A 131 -7.07 11.58 5.82
CA PRO A 131 -8.31 12.24 5.41
C PRO A 131 -9.57 11.45 5.80
N LYS A 132 -10.65 12.14 6.18
CA LYS A 132 -11.89 11.51 6.66
C LYS A 132 -12.51 10.53 5.65
N ASN A 133 -12.41 10.80 4.35
CA ASN A 133 -12.86 9.88 3.30
C ASN A 133 -12.07 8.58 3.31
N ARG A 134 -10.73 8.63 3.47
CA ARG A 134 -9.89 7.43 3.55
C ARG A 134 -10.14 6.62 4.81
N LYS A 135 -10.33 7.29 5.95
CA LYS A 135 -10.75 6.62 7.19
C LYS A 135 -12.08 5.89 7.02
N ARG A 136 -13.07 6.53 6.40
CA ARG A 136 -14.38 5.91 6.13
C ARG A 136 -14.27 4.73 5.16
N TRP A 137 -13.50 4.88 4.08
CA TRP A 137 -13.27 3.80 3.12
C TRP A 137 -12.60 2.60 3.79
N TRP A 138 -11.55 2.83 4.58
CA TRP A 138 -10.85 1.78 5.33
C TRP A 138 -11.78 1.04 6.29
N GLN A 139 -12.60 1.77 7.05
CA GLN A 139 -13.59 1.17 7.94
C GLN A 139 -14.66 0.38 7.18
N ALA A 140 -15.13 0.88 6.04
CA ALA A 140 -16.11 0.20 5.21
C ALA A 140 -15.55 -1.09 4.61
N LEU A 141 -14.28 -1.07 4.20
CA LEU A 141 -13.57 -2.24 3.66
C LEU A 141 -13.55 -3.40 4.68
N TRP A 142 -13.36 -3.13 5.96
CA TRP A 142 -13.28 -4.17 6.99
C TRP A 142 -14.59 -4.48 7.70
N ARG A 143 -15.67 -3.76 7.39
CA ARG A 143 -16.98 -4.05 7.96
C ARG A 143 -17.44 -5.44 7.53
N LYS A 144 -17.91 -6.23 8.50
CA LYS A 144 -18.63 -7.47 8.21
C LYS A 144 -19.93 -7.13 7.47
N PRO A 145 -20.33 -7.90 6.45
CA PRO A 145 -21.62 -7.71 5.79
C PRO A 145 -22.79 -7.79 6.78
#